data_AF-A0A3B6VKK7-F1
#
_entry.id   AF-A0A3B6VKK7-F1
#
_cell.length_a   1.000
_cell.length_b   1.000
_cell.length_c   1.000
_cell.angle_alpha   90.00
_cell.angle_beta   90.00
_cell.angle_gamma   90.00
#
_symmetry.space_group_name_H-M   'P 1'
#
loop_
_entity.id
_entity.type
_entity.pdbx_description
1 polymer ?
#
loop_
_entity_poly.entity_id
_entity_poly.type
_entity_poly.pdbx_seq_one_letter_code
_entity_poly.pdbx_strand_id
1 'polypeptide(L)'
;MKKYKPTTKTELKKLVFTDGIKLYDVDTSLITDMSKLFYESKRKDFEGIEDWDVSNVTNMDMMFAYMGYNMLVRYSSIDFDQDLSNWNVSKVTSMNNMFAYCSNFDQPLDNWDVSNVEDMSFMFCGAKEFNQPLNSWNTSKVKNMRGMFQECEFFNQPLDKWDTSNVEDMSNMFIRAKRFNKPLNTWNINKVKDLSSMFAYCDAFNQNLNDWDVSNVTNMDSLFRQCDKLNQPFDKWDTSNVVNMEKTFFSCTKFNQPLNSWNVSNVENMDMMFYMAQSFNQPLDKWNTQKLITAAGLFRFAYKYDCYESLENWNLDNLQEVGTFCDDEEKLHTRLKVYMQVFYPKENYITITNNNAKEIYNLILKDKNKKIVRLKKKN
;
A
#
# COMPACT_ATOMS: atom_id res chain seq x y z
N MET A 1 13.40 33.45 -32.30
CA MET A 1 14.38 33.88 -31.28
C MET A 1 13.64 33.94 -29.96
N LYS A 2 14.14 33.30 -28.90
CA LYS A 2 13.52 33.35 -27.56
C LYS A 2 13.51 34.79 -27.06
N LYS A 3 12.42 35.25 -26.44
CA LYS A 3 12.22 36.63 -25.97
C LYS A 3 12.59 36.81 -24.50
N TYR A 4 12.42 35.76 -23.70
CA TYR A 4 12.65 35.79 -22.26
C TYR A 4 13.70 34.75 -21.89
N LYS A 5 14.66 35.12 -21.04
CA LYS A 5 15.72 34.22 -20.56
C LYS A 5 15.84 34.32 -19.03
N PRO A 6 14.91 33.72 -18.27
CA PRO A 6 14.98 33.73 -16.82
C PRO A 6 16.27 33.03 -16.34
N THR A 7 16.86 33.59 -15.30
CA THR A 7 18.06 33.04 -14.62
C THR A 7 17.72 32.35 -13.31
N THR A 8 16.49 32.54 -12.81
CA THR A 8 16.00 31.94 -11.57
C THR A 8 14.63 31.28 -11.75
N LYS A 9 14.34 30.28 -10.90
CA LYS A 9 13.00 29.67 -10.83
C LYS A 9 11.89 30.70 -10.60
N THR A 10 12.15 31.71 -9.77
CA THR A 10 11.17 32.77 -9.47
C THR A 10 10.86 33.62 -10.70
N GLU A 11 11.85 33.96 -11.51
CA GLU A 11 11.66 34.67 -12.78
C GLU A 11 10.87 33.80 -13.77
N LEU A 12 11.26 32.53 -13.94
CA LEU A 12 10.53 31.60 -14.80
C LEU A 12 9.07 31.45 -14.34
N LYS A 13 8.84 31.29 -13.02
CA LYS A 13 7.51 31.18 -12.45
C LYS A 13 6.65 32.41 -12.78
N LYS A 14 7.18 33.62 -12.66
CA LYS A 14 6.44 34.84 -13.06
C LYS A 14 6.05 34.82 -14.55
N LEU A 15 6.96 34.40 -15.42
CA LEU A 15 6.70 34.33 -16.86
C LEU A 15 5.58 33.33 -17.19
N VAL A 16 5.59 32.13 -16.60
CA VAL A 16 4.56 31.10 -16.84
C VAL A 16 3.20 31.44 -16.24
N PHE A 17 3.07 32.49 -15.43
CA PHE A 17 1.81 33.01 -14.91
C PHE A 17 1.37 34.34 -15.53
N THR A 18 2.17 34.89 -16.45
CA THR A 18 1.83 36.15 -17.12
C THR A 18 1.01 35.88 -18.38
N ASP A 19 -0.18 36.49 -18.45
CA ASP A 19 -1.05 36.40 -19.62
C ASP A 19 -0.33 36.88 -20.89
N GLY A 20 -0.53 36.15 -21.99
CA GLY A 20 0.05 36.47 -23.30
C GLY A 20 1.50 36.01 -23.52
N ILE A 21 2.21 35.54 -22.48
CA ILE A 21 3.52 34.91 -22.66
C ILE A 21 3.34 33.48 -23.15
N LYS A 22 3.94 33.17 -24.31
CA LYS A 22 3.97 31.83 -24.92
C LYS A 22 5.19 31.05 -24.45
N LEU A 23 5.06 29.74 -24.17
CA LEU A 23 6.16 28.97 -23.60
C LEU A 23 7.32 28.80 -24.59
N TYR A 24 7.04 28.75 -25.89
CA TYR A 24 8.07 28.77 -26.93
C TYR A 24 8.91 30.07 -26.95
N ASP A 25 8.45 31.18 -26.35
CA ASP A 25 9.21 32.44 -26.25
C ASP A 25 10.20 32.44 -25.08
N VAL A 26 10.17 31.43 -24.21
CA VAL A 26 11.01 31.34 -23.00
C VAL A 26 12.20 30.41 -23.23
N ASP A 27 13.39 30.89 -22.89
CA ASP A 27 14.65 30.14 -22.85
C ASP A 27 14.92 29.66 -21.42
N THR A 28 14.79 28.34 -21.20
CA THR A 28 14.98 27.71 -19.88
C THR A 28 16.41 27.20 -19.65
N SER A 29 17.36 27.45 -20.56
CA SER A 29 18.69 26.81 -20.54
C SER A 29 19.51 27.08 -19.27
N LEU A 30 19.16 28.12 -18.49
CA LEU A 30 19.85 28.50 -17.24
C LEU A 30 19.16 27.98 -15.98
N ILE A 31 17.99 27.35 -16.11
CA ILE A 31 17.17 26.93 -14.98
C ILE A 31 17.62 25.55 -14.49
N THR A 32 17.88 25.44 -13.19
CA THR A 32 18.33 24.21 -12.54
C THR A 32 17.27 23.57 -11.63
N ASP A 33 16.19 24.30 -11.33
CA ASP A 33 15.11 23.88 -10.44
C ASP A 33 13.77 24.32 -11.04
N MET A 34 12.93 23.34 -11.38
CA MET A 34 11.58 23.52 -11.89
C MET A 34 10.51 23.03 -10.92
N SER A 35 10.88 22.78 -9.66
CA SER A 35 9.93 22.33 -8.64
C SER A 35 8.77 23.31 -8.50
N LYS A 36 7.55 22.77 -8.47
CA LYS A 36 6.30 23.53 -8.29
C LYS A 36 6.12 24.66 -9.32
N LEU A 37 6.69 24.54 -10.51
CA LEU A 37 6.61 25.60 -11.52
C LEU A 37 5.16 25.85 -11.96
N PHE A 38 4.42 24.78 -12.25
CA PHE A 38 3.01 24.81 -12.61
C PHE A 38 2.08 24.29 -11.49
N TYR A 39 2.61 24.07 -10.28
CA TYR A 39 1.79 23.68 -9.13
C TYR A 39 0.66 24.69 -8.89
N GLU A 40 -0.58 24.19 -8.85
CA GLU A 40 -1.82 24.98 -8.76
C GLU A 40 -2.02 26.00 -9.89
N SER A 41 -1.34 25.82 -11.02
CA SER A 41 -1.52 26.68 -12.17
C SER A 41 -2.91 26.57 -12.79
N LYS A 42 -3.43 27.69 -13.27
CA LYS A 42 -4.66 27.75 -14.09
C LYS A 42 -4.36 27.77 -15.59
N ARG A 43 -3.09 27.60 -15.96
CA ARG A 43 -2.64 27.57 -17.35
C ARG A 43 -3.23 26.36 -18.07
N LYS A 44 -3.81 26.60 -19.25
CA LYS A 44 -4.37 25.56 -20.13
C LYS A 44 -3.57 25.35 -21.41
N ASP A 45 -2.86 26.39 -21.83
CA ASP A 45 -2.03 26.38 -23.03
C ASP A 45 -0.56 26.15 -22.63
N PHE A 46 -0.05 24.99 -23.02
CA PHE A 46 1.32 24.56 -22.79
C PHE A 46 2.13 24.48 -24.10
N GLU A 47 1.62 25.00 -25.22
CA GLU A 47 2.32 25.00 -26.51
C GLU A 47 3.73 25.60 -26.41
N GLY A 48 4.73 24.86 -26.89
CA GLY A 48 6.13 25.23 -26.87
C GLY A 48 6.91 24.78 -25.62
N ILE A 49 6.28 24.02 -24.72
CA ILE A 49 6.96 23.40 -23.57
C ILE A 49 7.87 22.24 -24.00
N GLU A 50 7.50 21.55 -25.08
CA GLU A 50 8.25 20.47 -25.72
C GLU A 50 9.65 20.93 -26.19
N ASP A 51 9.80 22.24 -26.49
CA ASP A 51 11.03 22.88 -26.96
C ASP A 51 11.90 23.45 -25.82
N TRP A 52 11.54 23.21 -24.55
CA TRP A 52 12.32 23.70 -23.42
C TRP A 52 13.63 22.93 -23.24
N ASP A 53 14.73 23.67 -23.07
CA ASP A 53 15.99 23.10 -22.63
C ASP A 53 15.94 22.87 -21.11
N VAL A 54 15.77 21.61 -20.72
CA VAL A 54 15.77 21.16 -19.32
C VAL A 54 17.07 20.43 -18.93
N SER A 55 18.10 20.45 -19.78
CA SER A 55 19.34 19.68 -19.59
C SER A 55 20.19 20.11 -18.39
N ASN A 56 19.86 21.24 -17.75
CA ASN A 56 20.47 21.72 -16.53
C ASN A 56 19.58 21.54 -15.29
N VAL A 57 18.34 21.05 -15.45
CA VAL A 57 17.39 20.85 -14.36
C VAL A 57 17.80 19.64 -13.52
N THR A 58 17.81 19.84 -12.21
CA THR A 58 18.14 18.82 -11.20
C THR A 58 16.94 18.44 -10.34
N ASN A 59 15.93 19.33 -10.24
CA ASN A 59 14.73 19.11 -9.44
C ASN A 59 13.46 19.42 -10.27
N MET A 60 12.55 18.44 -10.38
CA MET A 60 11.24 18.54 -11.04
C MET A 60 10.06 18.26 -10.09
N ASP A 61 10.28 18.38 -8.78
CA ASP A 61 9.31 18.04 -7.74
C ASP A 61 8.01 18.83 -7.91
N MET A 62 6.89 18.13 -7.97
CA MET A 62 5.55 18.72 -8.08
C MET A 62 5.42 19.69 -9.27
N MET A 63 6.22 19.53 -10.33
CA MET A 63 6.28 20.50 -11.43
C MET A 63 4.91 20.76 -12.05
N PHE A 64 4.13 19.70 -12.31
CA PHE A 64 2.78 19.75 -12.86
C PHE A 64 1.69 19.32 -11.87
N ALA A 65 2.07 19.02 -10.62
CA ALA A 65 1.15 18.47 -9.62
C ALA A 65 -0.04 19.39 -9.34
N TYR A 66 -1.18 18.76 -9.08
CA TYR A 66 -2.37 19.42 -8.56
C TYR A 66 -2.87 18.73 -7.30
N MET A 67 -2.77 19.38 -6.14
CA MET A 67 -3.33 18.87 -4.89
C MET A 67 -4.35 19.88 -4.36
N GLY A 68 -5.55 19.90 -4.96
CA GLY A 68 -6.62 20.79 -4.50
C GLY A 68 -6.98 20.54 -3.03
N TYR A 69 -7.10 21.61 -2.24
CA TYR A 69 -7.45 21.59 -0.80
C TYR A 69 -8.82 20.97 -0.46
N ASN A 70 -9.62 20.57 -1.45
CA ASN A 70 -10.95 20.00 -1.25
C ASN A 70 -11.03 18.60 -1.87
N MET A 71 -11.02 17.57 -1.01
CA MET A 71 -11.32 16.17 -1.35
C MET A 71 -12.70 15.96 -2.02
N LEU A 72 -13.53 17.00 -2.10
CA LEU A 72 -14.87 16.98 -2.71
C LEU A 72 -14.89 17.40 -4.19
N VAL A 73 -13.82 18.02 -4.72
CA VAL A 73 -13.74 18.38 -6.14
C VAL A 73 -12.65 17.53 -6.80
N ARG A 74 -13.05 16.35 -7.29
CA ARG A 74 -12.17 15.37 -7.98
C ARG A 74 -11.80 15.77 -9.42
N TYR A 75 -11.69 17.06 -9.71
CA TYR A 75 -11.29 17.53 -11.03
C TYR A 75 -9.97 18.26 -10.90
N SER A 76 -8.91 17.66 -11.44
CA SER A 76 -7.71 18.41 -11.78
C SER A 76 -8.12 19.62 -12.61
N SER A 77 -7.76 20.83 -12.17
CA SER A 77 -7.91 22.01 -13.03
C SER A 77 -6.84 22.08 -14.11
N ILE A 78 -5.83 21.20 -14.04
CA ILE A 78 -4.73 21.09 -14.98
C ILE A 78 -4.98 19.87 -15.86
N ASP A 79 -5.38 20.13 -17.10
CA ASP A 79 -5.42 19.15 -18.18
C ASP A 79 -4.05 19.13 -18.86
N PHE A 80 -3.05 18.55 -18.18
CA PHE A 80 -1.68 18.45 -18.69
C PHE A 80 -1.45 17.08 -19.29
N ASP A 81 -1.21 17.06 -20.60
CA ASP A 81 -0.94 15.86 -21.42
C ASP A 81 -0.03 16.21 -22.60
N GLN A 82 0.97 17.08 -22.38
CA GLN A 82 1.89 17.49 -23.45
C GLN A 82 3.04 16.51 -23.62
N ASP A 83 3.45 16.27 -24.86
CA ASP A 83 4.60 15.43 -25.19
C ASP A 83 5.90 16.04 -24.63
N LEU A 84 6.57 15.28 -23.78
CA LEU A 84 7.85 15.64 -23.16
C LEU A 84 8.99 14.70 -23.57
N SER A 85 8.79 13.89 -24.63
CA SER A 85 9.74 12.85 -25.05
C SER A 85 11.11 13.42 -25.45
N ASN A 86 11.19 14.67 -25.89
CA ASN A 86 12.43 15.36 -26.28
C ASN A 86 13.23 15.93 -25.10
N TRP A 87 12.70 15.88 -23.88
CA TRP A 87 13.37 16.46 -22.72
C TRP A 87 14.58 15.64 -22.28
N ASN A 88 15.72 16.31 -22.13
CA ASN A 88 16.91 15.72 -21.53
C ASN A 88 16.85 15.85 -19.99
N VAL A 89 16.34 14.81 -19.33
CA VAL A 89 16.20 14.75 -17.86
C VAL A 89 17.39 14.09 -17.15
N SER A 90 18.51 13.85 -17.85
CA SER A 90 19.64 13.06 -17.32
C SER A 90 20.30 13.63 -16.05
N LYS A 91 20.11 14.91 -15.71
CA LYS A 91 20.62 15.52 -14.48
C LYS A 91 19.61 15.58 -13.34
N VAL A 92 18.35 15.20 -13.59
CA VAL A 92 17.29 15.25 -12.59
C VAL A 92 17.55 14.20 -11.52
N THR A 93 17.54 14.63 -10.26
CA THR A 93 17.72 13.75 -9.09
C THR A 93 16.42 13.53 -8.33
N SER A 94 15.40 14.36 -8.54
CA SER A 94 14.11 14.26 -7.86
C SER A 94 12.95 14.60 -8.79
N MET A 95 11.94 13.71 -8.81
CA MET A 95 10.71 13.82 -9.60
C MET A 95 9.48 13.61 -8.71
N ASN A 96 9.58 13.91 -7.40
CA ASN A 96 8.51 13.59 -6.47
C ASN A 96 7.22 14.31 -6.90
N ASN A 97 6.12 13.57 -6.99
CA ASN A 97 4.81 14.10 -7.38
C ASN A 97 4.78 14.83 -8.74
N MET A 98 5.76 14.66 -9.65
CA MET A 98 5.89 15.49 -10.86
C MET A 98 4.58 15.64 -11.65
N PHE A 99 3.82 14.55 -11.83
CA PHE A 99 2.54 14.48 -12.54
C PHE A 99 1.36 14.12 -11.63
N ALA A 100 1.49 14.36 -10.32
CA ALA A 100 0.45 13.99 -9.37
C ALA A 100 -0.88 14.69 -9.71
N TYR A 101 -1.93 13.88 -9.89
CA TYR A 101 -3.29 14.21 -10.28
C TYR A 101 -3.43 14.86 -11.66
N CYS A 102 -2.43 14.74 -12.55
CA CYS A 102 -2.63 14.98 -13.98
C CYS A 102 -3.44 13.82 -14.59
N SER A 103 -4.76 13.78 -14.32
CA SER A 103 -5.58 12.57 -14.56
C SER A 103 -5.59 12.06 -16.00
N ASN A 104 -5.41 12.93 -16.99
CA ASN A 104 -5.39 12.58 -18.42
C ASN A 104 -3.98 12.34 -18.97
N PHE A 105 -2.92 12.52 -18.17
CA PHE A 105 -1.55 12.40 -18.65
C PHE A 105 -1.22 10.97 -19.08
N ASP A 106 -0.89 10.77 -20.35
CA ASP A 106 -0.53 9.46 -20.93
C ASP A 106 0.55 9.57 -22.03
N GLN A 107 1.52 10.48 -21.84
CA GLN A 107 2.57 10.75 -22.83
C GLN A 107 3.78 9.82 -22.68
N PRO A 108 4.44 9.41 -23.78
CA PRO A 108 5.58 8.49 -23.74
C PRO A 108 6.79 9.11 -23.05
N LEU A 109 7.37 8.37 -22.10
CA LEU A 109 8.54 8.78 -21.30
C LEU A 109 9.66 7.71 -21.32
N ASP A 110 9.55 6.69 -22.16
CA ASP A 110 10.45 5.53 -22.20
C ASP A 110 11.89 5.89 -22.61
N ASN A 111 12.08 7.02 -23.30
CA ASN A 111 13.37 7.57 -23.71
C ASN A 111 14.08 8.41 -22.64
N TRP A 112 13.43 8.68 -21.50
CA TRP A 112 14.04 9.48 -20.43
C TRP A 112 15.18 8.72 -19.74
N ASP A 113 16.34 9.39 -19.61
CA ASP A 113 17.43 8.93 -18.75
C ASP A 113 17.16 9.32 -17.29
N VAL A 114 16.56 8.40 -16.53
CA VAL A 114 16.27 8.56 -15.11
C VAL A 114 17.36 7.99 -14.18
N SER A 115 18.54 7.66 -14.71
CA SER A 115 19.61 6.97 -13.97
C SER A 115 20.20 7.76 -12.78
N ASN A 116 19.90 9.06 -12.69
CA ASN A 116 20.29 9.92 -11.58
C ASN A 116 19.16 10.22 -10.57
N VAL A 117 17.93 9.76 -10.84
CA VAL A 117 16.78 10.02 -9.97
C VAL A 117 16.87 9.16 -8.72
N GLU A 118 16.75 9.80 -7.55
CA GLU A 118 16.73 9.15 -6.24
C GLU A 118 15.31 9.10 -5.62
N ASP A 119 14.42 10.04 -5.98
CA ASP A 119 13.05 10.12 -5.47
C ASP A 119 12.01 10.17 -6.61
N MET A 120 11.17 9.15 -6.69
CA MET A 120 10.02 9.02 -7.61
C MET A 120 8.68 8.94 -6.85
N SER A 121 8.67 9.32 -5.56
CA SER A 121 7.48 9.20 -4.72
C SER A 121 6.31 9.98 -5.30
N PHE A 122 5.17 9.30 -5.43
CA PHE A 122 3.92 9.80 -5.96
C PHE A 122 4.01 10.42 -7.36
N MET A 123 5.06 10.13 -8.15
CA MET A 123 5.31 10.77 -9.44
C MET A 123 4.09 10.77 -10.37
N PHE A 124 3.33 9.67 -10.43
CA PHE A 124 2.10 9.52 -11.22
C PHE A 124 0.84 9.38 -10.36
N CYS A 125 0.89 9.70 -9.07
CA CYS A 125 -0.25 9.52 -8.16
C CYS A 125 -1.50 10.24 -8.69
N GLY A 126 -2.58 9.52 -9.00
CA GLY A 126 -3.82 10.09 -9.55
C GLY A 126 -3.80 10.42 -11.04
N ALA A 127 -2.73 10.08 -11.77
CA ALA A 127 -2.67 10.10 -13.24
C ALA A 127 -3.43 8.88 -13.79
N LYS A 128 -4.76 8.94 -13.72
CA LYS A 128 -5.66 7.79 -13.93
C LYS A 128 -5.43 7.08 -15.26
N GLU A 129 -5.29 7.83 -16.34
CA GLU A 129 -5.16 7.30 -17.70
C GLU A 129 -3.74 6.82 -18.03
N PHE A 130 -2.74 7.13 -17.20
CA PHE A 130 -1.34 6.82 -17.47
C PHE A 130 -1.11 5.31 -17.63
N ASN A 131 -0.62 4.90 -18.80
CA ASN A 131 -0.35 3.51 -19.14
C ASN A 131 0.82 3.35 -20.14
N GLN A 132 1.84 4.20 -20.04
CA GLN A 132 3.01 4.18 -20.93
C GLN A 132 4.11 3.21 -20.46
N PRO A 133 4.89 2.63 -21.39
CA PRO A 133 5.96 1.70 -21.03
C PRO A 133 7.10 2.40 -20.30
N LEU A 134 7.50 1.87 -19.14
CA LEU A 134 8.60 2.41 -18.33
C LEU A 134 9.72 1.37 -18.04
N ASN A 135 9.62 0.17 -18.62
CA ASN A 135 10.51 -0.95 -18.30
C ASN A 135 11.96 -0.73 -18.79
N SER A 136 12.22 0.31 -19.59
CA SER A 136 13.56 0.70 -20.05
C SER A 136 14.32 1.55 -19.03
N TRP A 137 13.64 2.10 -18.02
CA TRP A 137 14.23 3.00 -17.05
C TRP A 137 15.27 2.31 -16.17
N ASN A 138 16.41 2.99 -15.96
CA ASN A 138 17.41 2.58 -14.99
C ASN A 138 17.05 3.16 -13.61
N THR A 139 16.44 2.34 -12.75
CA THR A 139 16.00 2.73 -11.40
C THR A 139 17.02 2.46 -10.31
N SER A 140 18.25 2.07 -10.64
CA SER A 140 19.25 1.59 -9.66
C SER A 140 19.62 2.59 -8.57
N LYS A 141 19.37 3.89 -8.74
CA LYS A 141 19.59 4.92 -7.69
C LYS A 141 18.35 5.31 -6.91
N VAL A 142 17.16 4.85 -7.32
CA VAL A 142 15.91 5.24 -6.68
C VAL A 142 15.85 4.64 -5.28
N LYS A 143 15.59 5.49 -4.29
CA LYS A 143 15.41 5.14 -2.87
C LYS A 143 13.95 5.18 -2.47
N ASN A 144 13.15 6.05 -3.08
CA ASN A 144 11.76 6.26 -2.71
C ASN A 144 10.82 6.09 -3.92
N MET A 145 9.94 5.08 -3.84
CA MET A 145 8.88 4.80 -4.81
C MET A 145 7.49 4.85 -4.17
N ARG A 146 7.37 5.42 -2.96
CA ARG A 146 6.12 5.51 -2.22
C ARG A 146 5.00 6.09 -3.10
N GLY A 147 3.89 5.37 -3.21
CA GLY A 147 2.70 5.81 -3.94
C GLY A 147 2.92 6.19 -5.41
N MET A 148 4.00 5.75 -6.07
CA MET A 148 4.36 6.19 -7.42
C MET A 148 3.22 6.03 -8.43
N PHE A 149 2.47 4.92 -8.37
CA PHE A 149 1.32 4.60 -9.22
C PHE A 149 0.00 4.56 -8.45
N GLN A 150 -0.07 5.21 -7.29
CA GLN A 150 -1.31 5.35 -6.53
C GLN A 150 -2.41 5.92 -7.44
N GLU A 151 -3.59 5.32 -7.46
CA GLU A 151 -4.75 5.75 -8.26
C GLU A 151 -4.50 5.85 -9.79
N CYS A 152 -3.44 5.24 -10.32
CA CYS A 152 -3.24 5.03 -11.76
C CYS A 152 -4.16 3.89 -12.23
N GLU A 153 -5.46 4.15 -12.36
CA GLU A 153 -6.47 3.11 -12.58
C GLU A 153 -6.21 2.25 -13.84
N PHE A 154 -5.63 2.83 -14.89
CA PHE A 154 -5.39 2.18 -16.17
C PHE A 154 -4.00 1.53 -16.31
N PHE A 155 -3.06 1.84 -15.41
CA PHE A 155 -1.68 1.39 -15.51
C PHE A 155 -1.57 -0.14 -15.41
N ASN A 156 -0.98 -0.75 -16.44
CA ASN A 156 -0.75 -2.19 -16.52
C ASN A 156 0.46 -2.52 -17.41
N GLN A 157 1.58 -1.85 -17.19
CA GLN A 157 2.82 -2.03 -17.94
C GLN A 157 3.86 -2.84 -17.16
N PRO A 158 4.74 -3.60 -17.85
CA PRO A 158 5.77 -4.39 -17.19
C PRO A 158 6.81 -3.50 -16.51
N LEU A 159 7.31 -3.94 -15.35
CA LEU A 159 8.32 -3.27 -14.52
C LEU A 159 9.39 -4.25 -14.02
N ASP A 160 9.49 -5.42 -14.64
CA ASP A 160 10.35 -6.54 -14.23
C ASP A 160 11.84 -6.27 -14.42
N LYS A 161 12.21 -5.25 -15.22
CA LYS A 161 13.62 -4.85 -15.45
C LYS A 161 14.12 -3.78 -14.48
N TRP A 162 13.25 -3.24 -13.63
CA TRP A 162 13.66 -2.25 -12.64
C TRP A 162 14.59 -2.87 -11.59
N ASP A 163 15.67 -2.17 -11.29
CA ASP A 163 16.52 -2.46 -10.14
C ASP A 163 15.93 -1.76 -8.91
N THR A 164 15.40 -2.54 -7.99
CA THR A 164 14.79 -2.06 -6.73
C THR A 164 15.69 -2.26 -5.51
N SER A 165 16.94 -2.72 -5.69
CA SER A 165 17.86 -3.06 -4.59
C SER A 165 18.24 -1.89 -3.68
N ASN A 166 18.02 -0.65 -4.13
CA ASN A 166 18.24 0.57 -3.35
C ASN A 166 16.96 1.21 -2.81
N VAL A 167 15.77 0.66 -3.12
CA VAL A 167 14.49 1.21 -2.67
C VAL A 167 14.28 0.90 -1.18
N GLU A 168 14.02 1.95 -0.40
CA GLU A 168 13.79 1.91 1.04
C GLU A 168 12.29 2.03 1.38
N ASP A 169 11.51 2.74 0.56
CA ASP A 169 10.06 2.91 0.71
C ASP A 169 9.32 2.68 -0.61
N MET A 170 8.41 1.70 -0.61
CA MET A 170 7.45 1.42 -1.69
C MET A 170 6.03 1.23 -1.14
N SER A 171 5.76 1.77 0.06
CA SER A 171 4.42 1.78 0.64
C SER A 171 3.44 2.46 -0.32
N ASN A 172 2.20 2.00 -0.35
CA ASN A 172 1.12 2.54 -1.21
C ASN A 172 1.41 2.53 -2.72
N MET A 173 2.50 1.93 -3.22
CA MET A 173 2.98 2.11 -4.60
C MET A 173 1.91 1.92 -5.69
N PHE A 174 1.03 0.92 -5.52
CA PHE A 174 -0.02 0.58 -6.48
C PHE A 174 -1.43 0.72 -5.89
N ILE A 175 -1.63 1.40 -4.76
CA ILE A 175 -2.97 1.51 -4.17
C ILE A 175 -3.98 2.03 -5.20
N ARG A 176 -5.08 1.30 -5.43
CA ARG A 176 -6.11 1.62 -6.45
C ARG A 176 -5.63 1.62 -7.90
N ALA A 177 -4.48 1.03 -8.23
CA ALA A 177 -4.08 0.71 -9.61
C ALA A 177 -4.88 -0.50 -10.11
N LYS A 178 -6.17 -0.30 -10.37
CA LYS A 178 -7.18 -1.37 -10.53
C LYS A 178 -6.83 -2.42 -11.58
N ARG A 179 -6.16 -2.02 -12.67
CA ARG A 179 -5.79 -2.91 -13.78
C ARG A 179 -4.43 -3.57 -13.65
N PHE A 180 -3.61 -3.14 -12.69
CA PHE A 180 -2.24 -3.60 -12.58
C PHE A 180 -2.18 -5.11 -12.25
N ASN A 181 -1.55 -5.88 -13.13
CA ASN A 181 -1.36 -7.32 -12.95
C ASN A 181 -0.12 -7.80 -13.74
N LYS A 182 1.04 -7.20 -13.47
CA LYS A 182 2.32 -7.53 -14.11
C LYS A 182 3.31 -8.11 -13.11
N PRO A 183 4.17 -9.05 -13.55
CA PRO A 183 5.09 -9.75 -12.67
C PRO A 183 6.07 -8.76 -12.02
N LEU A 184 6.31 -8.96 -10.72
CA LEU A 184 7.25 -8.20 -9.90
C LEU A 184 8.22 -9.12 -9.13
N ASN A 185 8.27 -10.41 -9.49
CA ASN A 185 9.05 -11.43 -8.77
C ASN A 185 10.56 -11.23 -8.88
N THR A 186 11.04 -10.36 -9.78
CA THR A 186 12.46 -10.01 -9.94
C THR A 186 12.92 -8.90 -8.99
N TRP A 187 12.00 -8.24 -8.30
CA TRP A 187 12.32 -7.13 -7.43
C TRP A 187 13.07 -7.58 -6.17
N ASN A 188 14.09 -6.81 -5.79
CA ASN A 188 14.80 -6.94 -4.54
C ASN A 188 14.21 -5.94 -3.54
N ILE A 189 13.60 -6.43 -2.47
CA ILE A 189 12.94 -5.60 -1.46
C ILE A 189 13.68 -5.63 -0.11
N ASN A 190 14.94 -6.07 -0.07
CA ASN A 190 15.64 -6.36 1.19
C ASN A 190 15.84 -5.12 2.08
N LYS A 191 15.75 -3.91 1.54
CA LYS A 191 15.83 -2.65 2.32
C LYS A 191 14.47 -2.13 2.77
N VAL A 192 13.38 -2.67 2.25
CA VAL A 192 12.01 -2.20 2.52
C VAL A 192 11.54 -2.75 3.86
N LYS A 193 11.07 -1.84 4.73
CA LYS A 193 10.48 -2.20 6.03
C LYS A 193 8.95 -2.09 6.06
N ASP A 194 8.40 -1.26 5.18
CA ASP A 194 6.98 -0.95 5.15
C ASP A 194 6.38 -1.29 3.77
N LEU A 195 5.52 -2.31 3.75
CA LEU A 195 4.74 -2.72 2.57
C LEU A 195 3.27 -2.28 2.68
N SER A 196 2.95 -1.39 3.63
CA SER A 196 1.56 -1.02 3.90
C SER A 196 0.84 -0.51 2.66
N SER A 197 -0.36 -1.05 2.46
CA SER A 197 -1.29 -0.72 1.38
C SER A 197 -0.71 -0.81 -0.04
N MET A 198 0.44 -1.47 -0.25
CA MET A 198 1.14 -1.45 -1.55
C MET A 198 0.24 -1.87 -2.72
N PHE A 199 -0.63 -2.89 -2.52
CA PHE A 199 -1.58 -3.38 -3.53
C PHE A 199 -3.05 -3.19 -3.12
N ALA A 200 -3.34 -2.36 -2.10
CA ALA A 200 -4.72 -2.18 -1.66
C ALA A 200 -5.61 -1.69 -2.82
N TYR A 201 -6.78 -2.31 -3.00
CA TYR A 201 -7.75 -2.04 -4.06
C TYR A 201 -7.22 -2.28 -5.49
N CYS A 202 -6.26 -3.19 -5.66
CA CYS A 202 -5.83 -3.68 -6.98
C CYS A 202 -6.72 -4.84 -7.45
N ASP A 203 -7.89 -4.54 -8.00
CA ASP A 203 -8.91 -5.52 -8.40
C ASP A 203 -8.37 -6.64 -9.34
N ALA A 204 -7.39 -6.32 -10.20
CA ALA A 204 -6.82 -7.26 -11.16
C ALA A 204 -5.63 -8.08 -10.62
N PHE A 205 -5.03 -7.70 -9.49
CA PHE A 205 -3.74 -8.22 -9.06
C PHE A 205 -3.81 -9.68 -8.60
N ASN A 206 -2.98 -10.54 -9.22
CA ASN A 206 -2.87 -11.95 -8.89
C ASN A 206 -1.47 -12.51 -9.28
N GLN A 207 -0.41 -11.77 -8.97
CA GLN A 207 0.96 -12.13 -9.33
C GLN A 207 1.68 -12.88 -8.22
N ASN A 208 2.55 -13.82 -8.60
CA ASN A 208 3.33 -14.60 -7.65
C ASN A 208 4.47 -13.74 -7.09
N LEU A 209 4.49 -13.56 -5.77
CA LEU A 209 5.52 -12.83 -5.02
C LEU A 209 6.21 -13.73 -3.97
N ASN A 210 6.02 -15.05 -4.05
CA ASN A 210 6.49 -15.98 -3.01
C ASN A 210 8.03 -16.01 -2.90
N ASP A 211 8.75 -15.56 -3.92
CA ASP A 211 10.21 -15.49 -3.92
C ASP A 211 10.76 -14.15 -3.39
N TRP A 212 9.89 -13.23 -2.96
CA TRP A 212 10.34 -12.02 -2.26
C TRP A 212 10.92 -12.35 -0.88
N ASP A 213 12.07 -11.76 -0.58
CA ASP A 213 12.67 -11.79 0.75
C ASP A 213 12.05 -10.69 1.62
N VAL A 214 11.01 -11.06 2.38
CA VAL A 214 10.30 -10.15 3.30
C VAL A 214 10.90 -10.13 4.72
N SER A 215 12.09 -10.69 4.94
CA SER A 215 12.64 -10.87 6.29
C SER A 215 12.88 -9.55 7.03
N ASN A 216 13.01 -8.43 6.33
CA ASN A 216 13.19 -7.10 6.92
C ASN A 216 11.89 -6.30 7.07
N VAL A 217 10.76 -6.84 6.59
CA VAL A 217 9.46 -6.16 6.64
C VAL A 217 8.90 -6.21 8.06
N THR A 218 8.48 -5.05 8.56
CA THR A 218 7.84 -4.89 9.87
C THR A 218 6.35 -4.54 9.77
N ASN A 219 5.91 -3.97 8.65
CA ASN A 219 4.53 -3.50 8.46
C ASN A 219 3.92 -4.06 7.15
N MET A 220 2.82 -4.79 7.29
CA MET A 220 2.00 -5.33 6.19
C MET A 220 0.53 -4.86 6.26
N ASP A 221 0.27 -3.73 6.95
CA ASP A 221 -1.08 -3.17 7.06
C ASP A 221 -1.72 -2.99 5.68
N SER A 222 -2.90 -3.57 5.50
CA SER A 222 -3.72 -3.42 4.30
C SER A 222 -3.03 -3.82 2.99
N LEU A 223 -1.92 -4.57 3.03
CA LEU A 223 -1.06 -4.89 1.87
C LEU A 223 -1.86 -5.35 0.65
N PHE A 224 -2.81 -6.28 0.84
CA PHE A 224 -3.67 -6.80 -0.24
C PHE A 224 -5.16 -6.45 -0.04
N ARG A 225 -5.49 -5.46 0.79
CA ARG A 225 -6.89 -5.08 1.07
C ARG A 225 -7.70 -4.94 -0.22
N GLN A 226 -8.80 -5.66 -0.36
CA GLN A 226 -9.68 -5.68 -1.55
C GLN A 226 -9.01 -6.14 -2.86
N CYS A 227 -8.00 -7.00 -2.81
CA CYS A 227 -7.49 -7.70 -3.99
C CYS A 227 -8.34 -8.94 -4.30
N ASP A 228 -9.52 -8.76 -4.90
CA ASP A 228 -10.51 -9.83 -5.10
C ASP A 228 -10.05 -10.98 -6.01
N LYS A 229 -9.05 -10.77 -6.88
CA LYS A 229 -8.48 -11.83 -7.73
C LYS A 229 -7.30 -12.56 -7.10
N LEU A 230 -6.78 -12.08 -5.98
CA LEU A 230 -5.58 -12.63 -5.38
C LEU A 230 -5.82 -14.04 -4.84
N ASN A 231 -5.02 -14.99 -5.31
CA ASN A 231 -4.98 -16.36 -4.79
C ASN A 231 -3.62 -17.02 -5.08
N GLN A 232 -2.53 -16.29 -4.86
CA GLN A 232 -1.15 -16.76 -5.04
C GLN A 232 -0.53 -17.18 -3.70
N PRO A 233 0.37 -18.19 -3.69
CA PRO A 233 1.00 -18.66 -2.47
C PRO A 233 2.00 -17.62 -1.92
N PHE A 234 2.09 -17.57 -0.59
CA PHE A 234 3.03 -16.71 0.17
C PHE A 234 3.71 -17.50 1.30
N ASP A 235 3.76 -18.82 1.17
CA ASP A 235 4.21 -19.76 2.21
C ASP A 235 5.73 -19.73 2.45
N LYS A 236 6.53 -19.14 1.54
CA LYS A 236 7.98 -18.98 1.70
C LYS A 236 8.40 -17.71 2.44
N TRP A 237 7.46 -16.79 2.69
CA TRP A 237 7.76 -15.53 3.34
C TRP A 237 8.22 -15.72 4.79
N ASP A 238 9.41 -15.20 5.11
CA ASP A 238 9.87 -15.07 6.50
C ASP A 238 9.22 -13.83 7.14
N THR A 239 8.08 -14.03 7.80
CA THR A 239 7.35 -12.95 8.47
C THR A 239 7.84 -12.68 9.90
N SER A 240 9.00 -13.23 10.30
CA SER A 240 9.47 -13.21 11.69
C SER A 240 9.64 -11.81 12.29
N ASN A 241 9.88 -10.78 11.47
CA ASN A 241 10.01 -9.38 11.91
C ASN A 241 8.74 -8.56 11.77
N VAL A 242 7.65 -9.13 11.22
CA VAL A 242 6.39 -8.41 11.04
C VAL A 242 5.73 -8.16 12.39
N VAL A 243 5.37 -6.90 12.64
CA VAL A 243 4.67 -6.44 13.85
C VAL A 243 3.21 -6.12 13.57
N ASN A 244 2.90 -5.58 12.38
CA ASN A 244 1.54 -5.18 12.00
C ASN A 244 1.05 -5.93 10.75
N MET A 245 -0.06 -6.66 10.89
CA MET A 245 -0.80 -7.37 9.84
C MET A 245 -2.27 -6.93 9.76
N GLU A 246 -2.61 -5.75 10.27
CA GLU A 246 -3.96 -5.20 10.18
C GLU A 246 -4.44 -5.24 8.72
N LYS A 247 -5.65 -5.76 8.48
CA LYS A 247 -6.33 -5.75 7.17
C LYS A 247 -5.53 -6.33 5.99
N THR A 248 -4.46 -7.09 6.21
CA THR A 248 -3.58 -7.59 5.13
C THR A 248 -4.36 -8.29 4.02
N PHE A 249 -5.36 -9.12 4.34
CA PHE A 249 -6.26 -9.80 3.39
C PHE A 249 -7.73 -9.34 3.51
N PHE A 250 -7.97 -8.13 4.03
CA PHE A 250 -9.31 -7.58 4.20
C PHE A 250 -10.06 -7.61 2.87
N SER A 251 -11.18 -8.33 2.83
CA SER A 251 -12.05 -8.49 1.67
C SER A 251 -11.32 -9.05 0.44
N CYS A 252 -10.29 -9.88 0.62
CA CYS A 252 -9.73 -10.73 -0.44
C CYS A 252 -10.65 -11.94 -0.65
N THR A 253 -11.75 -11.76 -1.38
CA THR A 253 -12.85 -12.74 -1.40
C THR A 253 -12.48 -14.12 -1.96
N LYS A 254 -11.43 -14.22 -2.80
CA LYS A 254 -10.94 -15.48 -3.40
C LYS A 254 -9.70 -16.07 -2.74
N PHE A 255 -9.06 -15.37 -1.81
CA PHE A 255 -7.80 -15.81 -1.23
C PHE A 255 -8.01 -17.05 -0.35
N ASN A 256 -7.30 -18.14 -0.65
CA ASN A 256 -7.37 -19.40 0.10
C ASN A 256 -6.04 -20.17 0.03
N GLN A 257 -4.92 -19.50 0.32
CA GLN A 257 -3.59 -20.07 0.26
C GLN A 257 -3.03 -20.34 1.67
N PRO A 258 -2.21 -21.39 1.86
CA PRO A 258 -1.71 -21.77 3.17
C PRO A 258 -0.77 -20.69 3.74
N LEU A 259 -0.99 -20.33 5.01
CA LEU A 259 -0.19 -19.35 5.76
C LEU A 259 0.41 -19.93 7.05
N ASN A 260 0.28 -21.24 7.23
CA ASN A 260 0.69 -21.94 8.45
C ASN A 260 2.22 -21.96 8.65
N SER A 261 2.99 -21.62 7.63
CA SER A 261 4.45 -21.45 7.70
C SER A 261 4.87 -20.07 8.22
N TRP A 262 3.96 -19.09 8.27
CA TRP A 262 4.27 -17.74 8.72
C TRP A 262 4.67 -17.73 10.20
N ASN A 263 5.78 -17.08 10.49
CA ASN A 263 6.20 -16.80 11.85
C ASN A 263 5.54 -15.50 12.33
N VAL A 264 4.50 -15.63 13.15
CA VAL A 264 3.76 -14.48 13.70
C VAL A 264 4.15 -14.15 15.15
N SER A 265 5.27 -14.68 15.66
CA SER A 265 5.66 -14.51 17.07
C SER A 265 5.96 -13.06 17.49
N ASN A 266 6.20 -12.18 16.52
CA ASN A 266 6.39 -10.75 16.72
C ASN A 266 5.18 -9.89 16.38
N VAL A 267 4.08 -10.48 15.87
CA VAL A 267 2.91 -9.73 15.46
C VAL A 267 2.12 -9.25 16.68
N GLU A 268 1.83 -7.96 16.71
CA GLU A 268 1.05 -7.29 17.76
C GLU A 268 -0.37 -6.95 17.29
N ASN A 269 -0.58 -6.69 15.99
CA ASN A 269 -1.87 -6.29 15.42
C ASN A 269 -2.28 -7.19 14.24
N MET A 270 -3.44 -7.84 14.35
CA MET A 270 -4.10 -8.61 13.28
C MET A 270 -5.54 -8.14 13.03
N ASP A 271 -5.88 -6.91 13.39
CA ASP A 271 -7.24 -6.39 13.24
C ASP A 271 -7.75 -6.55 11.81
N MET A 272 -8.91 -7.19 11.67
CA MET A 272 -9.61 -7.39 10.41
C MET A 272 -8.78 -8.05 9.29
N MET A 273 -7.70 -8.78 9.62
CA MET A 273 -6.78 -9.33 8.63
C MET A 273 -7.49 -10.21 7.58
N PHE A 274 -8.48 -11.03 7.96
CA PHE A 274 -9.30 -11.85 7.06
C PHE A 274 -10.77 -11.43 7.03
N TYR A 275 -11.08 -10.20 7.44
CA TYR A 275 -12.45 -9.70 7.40
C TYR A 275 -13.00 -9.77 5.96
N MET A 276 -14.15 -10.40 5.74
CA MET A 276 -14.72 -10.65 4.40
C MET A 276 -13.83 -11.47 3.44
N ALA A 277 -12.83 -12.21 3.93
CA ALA A 277 -12.07 -13.17 3.13
C ALA A 277 -12.90 -14.46 2.91
N GLN A 278 -13.96 -14.35 2.12
CA GLN A 278 -15.04 -15.35 2.03
C GLN A 278 -14.59 -16.77 1.63
N SER A 279 -13.48 -16.89 0.89
CA SER A 279 -12.95 -18.20 0.47
C SER A 279 -11.90 -18.79 1.40
N PHE A 280 -11.39 -18.02 2.36
CA PHE A 280 -10.29 -18.46 3.21
C PHE A 280 -10.73 -19.60 4.13
N ASN A 281 -10.08 -20.75 3.98
CA ASN A 281 -10.27 -21.91 4.84
C ASN A 281 -8.98 -22.72 4.97
N GLN A 282 -7.95 -22.10 5.53
CA GLN A 282 -6.65 -22.73 5.75
C GLN A 282 -6.33 -22.80 7.25
N PRO A 283 -5.66 -23.86 7.71
CA PRO A 283 -5.30 -23.98 9.11
C PRO A 283 -4.25 -22.94 9.54
N LEU A 284 -4.35 -22.49 10.80
CA LEU A 284 -3.46 -21.52 11.44
C LEU A 284 -2.92 -22.02 12.80
N ASP A 285 -2.85 -23.33 12.99
CA ASP A 285 -2.49 -24.01 14.25
C ASP A 285 -1.02 -23.86 14.66
N LYS A 286 -0.15 -23.47 13.74
CA LYS A 286 1.29 -23.30 14.00
C LYS A 286 1.67 -21.89 14.44
N TRP A 287 0.72 -20.96 14.46
CA TRP A 287 0.97 -19.58 14.80
C TRP A 287 1.23 -19.39 16.29
N ASN A 288 2.40 -18.84 16.63
CA ASN A 288 2.70 -18.38 17.98
C ASN A 288 2.17 -16.95 18.16
N THR A 289 1.02 -16.79 18.81
CA THR A 289 0.36 -15.50 18.99
C THR A 289 0.69 -14.81 20.32
N GLN A 290 1.74 -15.22 21.04
CA GLN A 290 2.01 -14.73 22.39
C GLN A 290 2.07 -13.20 22.48
N LYS A 291 2.58 -12.49 21.45
CA LYS A 291 2.67 -11.01 21.45
C LYS A 291 1.44 -10.29 20.90
N LEU A 292 0.43 -11.02 20.46
CA LEU A 292 -0.77 -10.43 19.86
C LEU A 292 -1.50 -9.54 20.86
N ILE A 293 -1.67 -8.27 20.52
CA ILE A 293 -2.36 -7.25 21.31
C ILE A 293 -3.79 -7.07 20.83
N THR A 294 -4.03 -7.07 19.51
CA THR A 294 -5.37 -6.88 18.95
C THR A 294 -5.67 -7.78 17.75
N ALA A 295 -6.91 -8.27 17.68
CA ALA A 295 -7.43 -9.12 16.60
C ALA A 295 -8.93 -8.88 16.34
N ALA A 296 -9.37 -7.63 16.46
CA ALA A 296 -10.75 -7.24 16.25
C ALA A 296 -11.21 -7.52 14.83
N GLY A 297 -12.30 -8.28 14.66
CA GLY A 297 -12.83 -8.57 13.32
C GLY A 297 -12.00 -9.56 12.50
N LEU A 298 -11.05 -10.27 13.10
CA LEU A 298 -10.06 -11.08 12.39
C LEU A 298 -10.68 -11.97 11.29
N PHE A 299 -11.76 -12.70 11.62
CA PHE A 299 -12.45 -13.62 10.70
C PHE A 299 -13.91 -13.24 10.45
N ARG A 300 -14.31 -11.99 10.73
CA ARG A 300 -15.69 -11.57 10.54
C ARG A 300 -16.05 -11.58 9.05
N PHE A 301 -17.19 -12.18 8.69
CA PHE A 301 -17.61 -12.44 7.31
C PHE A 301 -16.70 -13.36 6.48
N ALA A 302 -15.77 -14.10 7.12
CA ALA A 302 -15.00 -15.17 6.48
C ALA A 302 -15.80 -16.49 6.47
N TYR A 303 -16.89 -16.54 5.70
CA TYR A 303 -17.92 -17.58 5.82
C TYR A 303 -17.47 -19.03 5.63
N LYS A 304 -16.38 -19.27 4.90
CA LYS A 304 -15.83 -20.62 4.68
C LYS A 304 -14.80 -21.05 5.71
N TYR A 305 -14.37 -20.16 6.60
CA TYR A 305 -13.39 -20.51 7.60
C TYR A 305 -14.02 -21.47 8.62
N ASP A 306 -13.66 -22.75 8.55
CA ASP A 306 -14.15 -23.80 9.45
C ASP A 306 -13.05 -24.42 10.32
N CYS A 307 -11.80 -23.99 10.12
CA CYS A 307 -10.61 -24.44 10.84
C CYS A 307 -10.51 -23.87 12.29
N TYR A 308 -11.63 -23.68 12.99
CA TYR A 308 -11.63 -23.09 14.34
C TYR A 308 -10.87 -23.93 15.38
N GLU A 309 -10.83 -25.26 15.19
CA GLU A 309 -10.01 -26.16 16.02
C GLU A 309 -8.52 -25.82 15.93
N SER A 310 -8.05 -25.28 14.80
CA SER A 310 -6.66 -24.85 14.64
C SER A 310 -6.27 -23.75 15.62
N LEU A 311 -7.25 -22.99 16.14
CA LEU A 311 -7.00 -21.87 17.04
C LEU A 311 -6.79 -22.30 18.51
N GLU A 312 -6.96 -23.58 18.85
CA GLU A 312 -6.83 -24.08 20.24
C GLU A 312 -5.45 -23.79 20.85
N ASN A 313 -4.41 -23.83 20.01
CA ASN A 313 -3.01 -23.65 20.39
C ASN A 313 -2.60 -22.17 20.56
N TRP A 314 -3.45 -21.22 20.18
CA TRP A 314 -3.09 -19.80 20.24
C TRP A 314 -2.88 -19.35 21.69
N ASN A 315 -1.85 -18.55 21.92
CA ASN A 315 -1.61 -17.87 23.18
C ASN A 315 -2.19 -16.46 23.09
N LEU A 316 -3.24 -16.17 23.87
CA LEU A 316 -3.95 -14.89 23.87
C LEU A 316 -3.72 -14.09 25.16
N ASP A 317 -2.67 -14.42 25.91
CA ASP A 317 -2.41 -13.85 27.22
C ASP A 317 -2.25 -12.31 27.15
N ASN A 318 -1.59 -11.82 26.10
CA ASN A 318 -1.34 -10.40 25.88
C ASN A 318 -2.46 -9.65 25.13
N LEU A 319 -3.49 -10.35 24.67
CA LEU A 319 -4.58 -9.74 23.89
C LEU A 319 -5.31 -8.69 24.74
N GLN A 320 -5.50 -7.49 24.22
CA GLN A 320 -6.18 -6.37 24.89
C GLN A 320 -7.54 -6.05 24.26
N GLU A 321 -7.67 -6.28 22.95
CA GLU A 321 -8.90 -6.03 22.19
C GLU A 321 -9.13 -7.18 21.18
N VAL A 322 -10.38 -7.62 21.06
CA VAL A 322 -10.75 -8.70 20.12
C VAL A 322 -12.08 -8.44 19.42
N GLY A 323 -12.84 -7.42 19.86
CA GLY A 323 -14.13 -7.03 19.32
C GLY A 323 -15.04 -8.21 18.93
N THR A 324 -15.69 -8.11 17.76
CA THR A 324 -16.34 -9.24 17.08
C THR A 324 -15.28 -10.06 16.34
N PHE A 325 -14.80 -11.18 16.89
CA PHE A 325 -13.70 -11.97 16.30
C PHE A 325 -14.10 -12.69 15.00
N CYS A 326 -15.28 -13.33 14.98
CA CYS A 326 -15.86 -14.05 13.85
C CYS A 326 -17.40 -13.98 13.92
N ASP A 327 -18.11 -14.46 12.89
CA ASP A 327 -19.59 -14.47 12.91
C ASP A 327 -20.16 -15.71 13.62
N ASP A 328 -19.57 -16.89 13.40
CA ASP A 328 -20.02 -18.16 13.98
C ASP A 328 -19.20 -18.52 15.23
N GLU A 329 -19.46 -17.78 16.31
CA GLU A 329 -18.73 -17.94 17.57
C GLU A 329 -19.04 -19.28 18.26
N GLU A 330 -20.14 -19.96 17.92
CA GLU A 330 -20.46 -21.29 18.46
C GLU A 330 -19.44 -22.35 18.05
N LYS A 331 -18.74 -22.16 16.94
CA LYS A 331 -17.66 -23.05 16.50
C LYS A 331 -16.32 -22.84 17.21
N LEU A 332 -16.15 -21.72 17.93
CA LEU A 332 -14.91 -21.47 18.67
C LEU A 332 -14.72 -22.50 19.79
N HIS A 333 -13.47 -22.90 20.00
CA HIS A 333 -13.10 -23.73 21.13
C HIS A 333 -13.42 -23.01 22.47
N THR A 334 -13.79 -23.77 23.52
CA THR A 334 -14.26 -23.22 24.81
C THR A 334 -13.32 -22.16 25.37
N ARG A 335 -12.00 -22.39 25.32
CA ARG A 335 -10.99 -21.42 25.76
C ARG A 335 -11.18 -20.05 25.10
N LEU A 336 -11.29 -20.00 23.77
CA LEU A 336 -11.45 -18.75 23.02
C LEU A 336 -12.75 -18.03 23.40
N LYS A 337 -13.85 -18.76 23.52
CA LYS A 337 -15.14 -18.20 24.00
C LYS A 337 -14.98 -17.57 25.39
N VAL A 338 -14.26 -18.24 26.29
CA VAL A 338 -14.00 -17.75 27.67
C VAL A 338 -13.20 -16.45 27.63
N TYR A 339 -12.13 -16.38 26.84
CA TYR A 339 -11.35 -15.15 26.70
C TYR A 339 -12.17 -14.02 26.06
N MET A 340 -12.92 -14.28 24.99
CA MET A 340 -13.76 -13.27 24.33
C MET A 340 -14.83 -12.69 25.24
N GLN A 341 -15.46 -13.51 26.08
CA GLN A 341 -16.47 -13.08 27.06
C GLN A 341 -15.91 -12.08 28.09
N VAL A 342 -14.59 -12.09 28.35
CA VAL A 342 -13.93 -11.12 29.24
C VAL A 342 -13.84 -9.74 28.58
N PHE A 343 -13.41 -9.67 27.32
CA PHE A 343 -13.18 -8.41 26.62
C PHE A 343 -14.47 -7.75 26.15
N TYR A 344 -15.43 -8.55 25.71
CA TYR A 344 -16.70 -8.06 25.19
C TYR A 344 -17.80 -8.82 25.93
N PRO A 345 -18.46 -8.26 26.96
CA PRO A 345 -19.53 -8.95 27.65
C PRO A 345 -20.88 -8.75 26.91
N LYS A 346 -21.23 -9.62 25.98
CA LYS A 346 -22.62 -9.82 25.52
C LYS A 346 -23.26 -10.93 26.35
N GLU A 347 -24.59 -10.99 26.32
CA GLU A 347 -25.39 -11.82 27.22
C GLU A 347 -25.28 -13.35 27.01
N ASN A 348 -24.61 -13.82 25.93
CA ASN A 348 -24.74 -15.20 25.44
C ASN A 348 -23.45 -15.92 25.00
N TYR A 349 -22.23 -15.41 25.24
CA TYR A 349 -21.04 -16.08 24.65
C TYR A 349 -20.74 -17.46 25.26
N ILE A 350 -21.10 -17.70 26.54
CA ILE A 350 -20.90 -19.00 27.19
C ILE A 350 -22.05 -19.33 28.13
N THR A 351 -22.63 -20.53 27.94
CA THR A 351 -23.49 -21.17 28.93
C THR A 351 -22.70 -22.25 29.67
N ILE A 352 -22.57 -22.11 30.99
CA ILE A 352 -21.96 -23.13 31.85
C ILE A 352 -22.99 -24.24 32.09
N THR A 353 -22.64 -25.45 31.68
CA THR A 353 -23.41 -26.68 31.88
C THR A 353 -22.60 -27.66 32.72
N ASN A 354 -23.24 -28.72 33.22
CA ASN A 354 -22.52 -29.79 33.92
C ASN A 354 -21.40 -30.41 33.06
N ASN A 355 -21.53 -30.37 31.73
CA ASN A 355 -20.59 -30.99 30.81
C ASN A 355 -19.32 -30.16 30.60
N ASN A 356 -19.39 -28.82 30.67
CA ASN A 356 -18.23 -27.93 30.42
C ASN A 356 -17.70 -27.24 31.69
N ALA A 357 -18.38 -27.37 32.84
CA ALA A 357 -18.00 -26.69 34.09
C ALA A 357 -16.57 -27.00 34.55
N LYS A 358 -16.14 -28.26 34.46
CA LYS A 358 -14.78 -28.68 34.85
C LYS A 358 -13.70 -28.10 33.95
N GLU A 359 -13.97 -28.05 32.64
CA GLU A 359 -13.06 -27.47 31.64
C GLU A 359 -12.90 -25.97 31.87
N ILE A 360 -14.01 -25.24 31.99
CA ILE A 360 -14.02 -23.80 32.26
C ILE A 360 -13.30 -23.48 33.57
N TYR A 361 -13.56 -24.24 34.64
CA TYR A 361 -12.88 -24.07 35.92
C TYR A 361 -11.35 -24.25 35.80
N ASN A 362 -10.91 -25.28 35.08
CA ASN A 362 -9.48 -25.51 34.85
C ASN A 362 -8.84 -24.41 34.00
N LEU A 363 -9.55 -23.88 33.01
CA LEU A 363 -9.09 -22.76 32.19
C LEU A 363 -8.86 -21.51 33.05
N ILE A 364 -9.81 -21.19 33.94
CA ILE A 364 -9.71 -20.06 34.86
C ILE A 364 -8.53 -20.22 35.82
N LEU A 365 -8.35 -21.40 36.42
CA LEU A 365 -7.24 -21.66 37.34
C LEU A 365 -5.87 -21.52 36.67
N LYS A 366 -5.79 -21.83 35.37
CA LYS A 366 -4.56 -21.74 34.58
C LYS A 366 -4.35 -20.37 33.93
N ASP A 367 -5.35 -19.48 33.96
CA ASP A 367 -5.25 -18.12 33.41
C ASP A 367 -4.30 -17.27 34.26
N LYS A 368 -3.05 -17.16 33.81
CA LYS A 368 -2.02 -16.36 34.47
C LYS A 368 -2.28 -14.85 34.37
N ASN A 369 -3.18 -14.41 33.49
CA ASN A 369 -3.46 -13.00 33.24
C ASN A 369 -4.46 -12.40 34.22
N LYS A 370 -5.08 -13.24 35.08
CA LYS A 370 -6.15 -12.84 36.02
C LYS A 370 -7.30 -12.08 35.34
N LYS A 371 -7.54 -12.35 34.06
CA LYS A 371 -8.55 -11.67 33.26
C LYS A 371 -9.95 -12.16 33.65
N ILE A 372 -10.07 -13.42 34.06
CA ILE A 372 -11.32 -14.00 34.55
C ILE A 372 -11.36 -13.92 36.08
N VAL A 373 -12.00 -12.87 36.62
CA VAL A 373 -12.02 -12.61 38.07
C VAL A 373 -13.22 -13.22 38.81
N ARG A 374 -14.31 -13.57 38.11
CA ARG A 374 -15.50 -14.23 38.70
C ARG A 374 -16.39 -14.85 37.63
N LEU A 375 -17.11 -15.91 37.99
CA LEU A 375 -18.22 -16.46 37.20
C LEU A 375 -19.56 -15.99 37.79
N LYS A 376 -20.48 -15.52 36.95
CA LYS A 376 -21.83 -15.12 37.37
C LYS A 376 -22.86 -16.10 36.80
N LYS A 377 -23.70 -16.68 37.65
CA LYS A 377 -24.84 -17.50 37.23
C LYS A 377 -25.88 -16.60 36.54
N LYS A 378 -26.36 -17.00 35.35
CA LYS A 378 -27.50 -16.37 34.68
C LYS A 378 -28.77 -16.82 35.41
N ASN A 379 -29.57 -15.87 35.88
CA ASN A 379 -30.84 -16.13 36.58
C ASN A 379 -31.95 -16.46 35.59
#